data_AF-A0A7Y3AJK4-F1
#
_entry.id   AF-A0A7Y3AJK4-F1
#
_cell.length_a   1.000
_cell.length_b   1.000
_cell.length_c   1.000
_cell.angle_alpha   90.00
_cell.angle_beta   90.00
_cell.angle_gamma   90.00
#
_symmetry.space_group_name_H-M   'P 1'
#
loop_
_entity.id
_entity.type
_entity.pdbx_description
1 polymer ?
#
loop_
_entity_poly.entity_id
_entity_poly.type
_entity_poly.pdbx_seq_one_letter_code
_entity_poly.pdbx_strand_id
1 'polypeptide(L)'
;MNRQFFEFWGNYFTNVAQGQKQIEEISAWMNKGFSGTDDLTRLFRRCYGLDEPEANASLVSQKWQKAITEFQENFSQTANAWGWVTKAEHQQVLDKCAELEKKIQQQQTTISQLRDLLNQEGLGHTELFQHFKNIYEDQSKQFQDLMKSINEAVSDKS
;
A
#
# COMPACT_ATOMS: atom_id res chain seq x y z
N MET A 1 -26.57 -11.80 12.50
CA MET A 1 -26.86 -10.58 13.27
C MET A 1 -28.14 -10.73 14.07
N ASN A 2 -28.08 -10.52 15.39
CA ASN A 2 -29.22 -10.64 16.29
C ASN A 2 -29.80 -9.26 16.69
N ARG A 3 -31.04 -9.25 17.19
CA ARG A 3 -31.75 -8.02 17.60
C ARG A 3 -30.99 -7.30 18.73
N GLN A 4 -30.47 -8.05 19.69
CA GLN A 4 -29.78 -7.56 20.87
C GLN A 4 -28.55 -6.71 20.51
N PHE A 5 -27.80 -7.12 19.49
CA PHE A 5 -26.65 -6.36 18.98
C PHE A 5 -27.06 -4.98 18.48
N PHE A 6 -28.11 -4.89 17.65
CA PHE A 6 -28.59 -3.61 17.15
C PHE A 6 -29.22 -2.74 18.23
N GLU A 7 -29.92 -3.34 19.19
CA GLU A 7 -30.49 -2.61 20.33
C GLU A 7 -29.40 -2.03 21.22
N PHE A 8 -28.32 -2.76 21.46
CA PHE A 8 -27.17 -2.24 22.18
C PHE A 8 -26.59 -1.01 21.48
N TRP A 9 -26.28 -1.12 20.18
CA TRP A 9 -25.72 -0.01 19.42
C TRP A 9 -26.69 1.17 19.28
N GLY A 10 -27.98 0.92 19.07
CA GLY A 10 -29.00 1.97 19.01
C GLY A 10 -29.10 2.76 20.31
N ASN A 11 -29.14 2.08 21.46
CA ASN A 11 -29.12 2.74 22.77
C ASN A 11 -27.79 3.46 23.03
N TYR A 12 -26.66 2.84 22.68
CA TYR A 12 -25.35 3.46 22.87
C TYR A 12 -25.21 4.76 22.07
N PHE A 13 -25.51 4.74 20.77
CA PHE A 13 -25.43 5.93 19.93
C PHE A 13 -26.44 7.01 20.34
N THR A 14 -27.61 6.62 20.84
CA THR A 14 -28.57 7.58 21.41
C THR A 14 -27.98 8.28 22.64
N ASN A 15 -27.35 7.54 23.54
CA ASN A 15 -26.72 8.12 24.73
C ASN A 15 -25.53 9.01 24.35
N VAL A 16 -24.75 8.64 23.33
CA VAL A 16 -23.68 9.48 22.79
C VAL A 16 -24.24 10.78 22.20
N ALA A 17 -25.30 10.70 21.40
CA ALA A 17 -25.95 11.87 20.80
C ALA A 17 -26.52 12.84 21.86
N GLN A 18 -26.96 12.30 23.00
CA GLN A 18 -27.44 13.09 24.15
C GLN A 18 -26.30 13.64 25.02
N GLY A 19 -25.03 13.39 24.66
CA GLY A 19 -23.86 13.82 25.43
C GLY A 19 -23.65 13.05 26.75
N GLN A 20 -24.39 11.95 26.96
CA GLN A 20 -24.31 11.13 28.17
C GLN A 20 -23.13 10.15 28.14
N LYS A 21 -22.59 9.88 26.95
CA LYS A 21 -21.43 8.99 26.75
C LYS A 21 -20.51 9.52 25.66
N GLN A 22 -19.23 9.20 25.77
CA GLN A 22 -18.25 9.43 24.71
C GLN A 22 -18.08 8.18 23.84
N ILE A 23 -17.70 8.38 22.57
CA ILE A 23 -17.53 7.27 21.61
C ILE A 23 -16.31 6.40 21.98
N GLU A 24 -15.36 6.96 22.70
CA GLU A 24 -14.14 6.30 23.17
C GLU A 24 -14.42 5.32 24.32
N GLU A 25 -15.50 5.52 25.08
CA GLU A 25 -15.84 4.68 26.24
C GLU A 25 -16.04 3.20 25.87
N ILE A 26 -16.53 2.93 24.66
CA ILE A 26 -16.73 1.56 24.21
C ILE A 26 -15.41 0.84 23.96
N SER A 27 -14.40 1.55 23.46
CA SER A 27 -13.06 1.00 23.26
C SER A 27 -12.40 0.67 24.60
N ALA A 28 -12.56 1.55 25.59
CA ALA A 28 -12.06 1.31 26.94
C ALA A 28 -12.75 0.11 27.61
N TRP A 29 -14.07 -0.01 27.43
CA TRP A 29 -14.83 -1.15 27.96
C TRP A 29 -14.44 -2.48 27.31
N MET A 30 -14.24 -2.51 25.99
CA MET A 30 -13.74 -3.70 25.29
C MET A 30 -12.33 -4.08 25.76
N ASN A 31 -11.43 -3.11 25.94
CA ASN A 31 -10.06 -3.35 26.41
C ASN A 31 -10.01 -3.89 27.84
N LYS A 32 -11.03 -3.62 28.67
CA LYS A 32 -11.20 -4.21 30.01
C LYS A 32 -11.90 -5.58 29.98
N GLY A 33 -12.04 -6.20 28.81
CA GLY A 33 -12.70 -7.51 28.68
C GLY A 33 -14.20 -7.45 28.93
N PHE A 34 -14.86 -6.37 28.51
CA PHE A 34 -16.31 -6.15 28.68
C PHE A 34 -16.77 -6.10 30.15
N SER A 35 -15.83 -5.97 31.09
CA SER A 35 -16.10 -6.02 32.53
C SER A 35 -16.10 -4.63 33.18
N GLY A 36 -16.77 -4.50 34.33
CA GLY A 36 -16.85 -3.27 35.11
C GLY A 36 -18.25 -2.99 35.68
N THR A 37 -18.37 -2.02 36.58
CA THR A 37 -19.64 -1.51 37.13
C THR A 37 -20.23 -0.34 36.32
N ASP A 38 -19.55 -0.02 35.23
CA ASP A 38 -19.84 1.10 34.34
C ASP A 38 -21.21 0.94 33.66
N ASP A 39 -21.81 2.06 33.27
CA ASP A 39 -23.14 2.08 32.64
C ASP A 39 -23.19 1.29 31.32
N LEU A 40 -22.05 0.99 30.69
CA LEU A 40 -21.96 0.13 29.50
C LEU A 40 -22.23 -1.34 29.82
N THR A 41 -21.67 -1.86 30.91
CA THR A 41 -21.95 -3.23 31.36
C THR A 41 -23.42 -3.39 31.70
N ARG A 42 -24.03 -2.40 32.39
CA ARG A 42 -25.47 -2.39 32.70
C ARG A 42 -26.33 -2.33 31.43
N LEU A 43 -25.99 -1.46 30.49
CA LEU A 43 -26.69 -1.38 29.21
C LEU A 43 -26.62 -2.72 28.45
N PHE A 44 -25.44 -3.33 28.40
CA PHE A 44 -25.24 -4.61 27.73
C PHE A 44 -26.06 -5.73 28.38
N ARG A 45 -26.04 -5.84 29.72
CA ARG A 45 -26.85 -6.83 30.46
C ARG A 45 -28.33 -6.67 30.14
N ARG A 46 -28.84 -5.43 30.13
CA ARG A 46 -30.23 -5.13 29.78
C ARG A 46 -30.59 -5.58 28.37
N CYS A 47 -29.78 -5.23 27.37
CA CYS A 47 -30.02 -5.59 25.98
C CYS A 47 -29.98 -7.10 25.73
N TYR A 48 -29.13 -7.82 26.47
CA TYR A 48 -28.97 -9.27 26.35
C TYR A 48 -29.84 -10.08 27.33
N GLY A 49 -30.69 -9.44 28.13
CA GLY A 49 -31.59 -10.11 29.08
C GLY A 49 -30.87 -10.77 30.24
N LEU A 50 -29.74 -10.21 30.68
CA LEU A 50 -28.89 -10.72 31.76
C LEU A 50 -29.12 -10.01 33.11
N ASP A 51 -30.16 -9.17 33.22
CA ASP A 51 -30.54 -8.47 34.45
C ASP A 51 -31.45 -9.31 35.36
N GLU A 52 -31.86 -10.51 34.94
CA GLU A 52 -32.71 -11.38 35.74
C GLU A 52 -31.94 -11.97 36.94
N PRO A 53 -32.54 -12.02 38.14
CA PRO A 53 -31.90 -12.61 39.32
C PRO A 53 -31.78 -14.12 39.15
N GLU A 54 -30.59 -14.59 38.77
CA GLU A 54 -30.30 -16.02 38.71
C GLU A 54 -29.65 -16.50 40.01
N ALA A 55 -30.17 -17.59 40.55
CA ALA A 55 -29.65 -18.20 41.77
C ALA A 55 -28.27 -18.87 41.60
N ASN A 56 -27.82 -19.11 40.35
CA ASN A 56 -26.58 -19.84 40.06
C ASN A 56 -25.54 -18.95 39.38
N ALA A 57 -24.50 -18.56 40.13
CA ALA A 57 -23.41 -17.73 39.64
C ALA A 57 -22.64 -18.34 38.44
N SER A 58 -22.57 -19.67 38.34
CA SER A 58 -21.93 -20.35 37.20
C SER A 58 -22.75 -20.17 35.91
N LEU A 59 -24.07 -20.27 36.01
CA LEU A 59 -24.98 -20.07 34.87
C LEU A 59 -24.94 -18.63 34.37
N VAL A 60 -24.90 -17.66 35.29
CA VAL A 60 -24.72 -16.22 34.97
C VAL A 60 -23.43 -15.99 34.19
N SER A 61 -22.32 -16.60 34.64
CA SER A 61 -21.02 -16.49 33.98
C SER A 61 -21.05 -17.08 32.56
N GLN A 62 -21.69 -18.23 32.37
CA GLN A 62 -21.83 -18.87 31.05
C GLN A 62 -22.69 -18.04 30.09
N LYS A 63 -23.83 -17.52 30.54
CA LYS A 63 -24.70 -16.66 29.72
C LYS A 63 -24.00 -15.36 29.34
N TRP A 64 -23.25 -14.77 30.28
CA TRP A 64 -22.42 -13.60 30.04
C TRP A 64 -21.37 -13.85 28.95
N GLN A 65 -20.60 -14.95 29.08
CA GLN A 65 -19.58 -15.30 28.10
C GLN A 65 -20.18 -15.55 26.72
N LYS A 66 -21.31 -16.26 26.66
CA LYS A 66 -22.05 -16.50 25.42
C LYS A 66 -22.48 -15.20 24.74
N ALA A 67 -23.04 -14.26 25.52
CA ALA A 67 -23.46 -12.96 24.99
C ALA A 67 -22.28 -12.15 24.43
N ILE A 68 -21.12 -12.17 25.08
CA ILE A 68 -19.89 -11.53 24.57
C ILE A 68 -19.46 -12.17 23.25
N THR A 69 -19.39 -13.50 23.19
CA THR A 69 -18.99 -14.20 21.97
C THR A 69 -19.93 -13.87 20.80
N GLU A 70 -21.24 -13.92 21.02
CA GLU A 70 -22.22 -13.53 20.00
C GLU A 70 -22.10 -12.06 19.59
N PHE A 71 -21.81 -11.16 20.54
CA PHE A 71 -21.58 -9.74 20.24
C PHE A 71 -20.35 -9.54 19.36
N GLN A 72 -19.23 -10.19 19.69
CA GLN A 72 -17.98 -10.13 18.92
C GLN A 72 -18.13 -10.71 17.51
N GLU A 73 -18.84 -11.83 17.38
CA GLU A 73 -19.14 -12.43 16.08
C GLU A 73 -20.01 -11.50 15.23
N ASN A 74 -21.09 -10.95 15.78
CA ASN A 74 -21.96 -10.02 15.06
C ASN A 74 -21.23 -8.71 14.69
N PHE A 75 -20.35 -8.21 15.56
CA PHE A 75 -19.50 -7.06 15.26
C PHE A 75 -18.58 -7.35 14.08
N SER A 76 -17.89 -8.50 14.10
CA SER A 76 -16.99 -8.92 13.01
C SER A 76 -17.73 -9.12 11.69
N GLN A 77 -18.92 -9.72 11.73
CA GLN A 77 -19.78 -9.87 10.55
C GLN A 77 -20.21 -8.51 9.98
N THR A 78 -20.58 -7.56 10.84
CA THR A 78 -20.98 -6.21 10.42
C THR A 78 -19.80 -5.45 9.82
N ALA A 79 -18.65 -5.50 10.49
CA ALA A 79 -17.40 -4.90 10.01
C ALA A 79 -17.04 -5.43 8.62
N ASN A 80 -17.07 -6.74 8.43
CA ASN A 80 -16.80 -7.36 7.13
C ASN A 80 -17.83 -6.96 6.06
N ALA A 81 -19.12 -6.94 6.40
CA ALA A 81 -20.17 -6.57 5.46
C ALA A 81 -20.03 -5.13 4.96
N TRP A 82 -19.53 -4.22 5.80
CA TRP A 82 -19.32 -2.81 5.46
C TRP A 82 -17.89 -2.50 5.01
N GLY A 83 -17.03 -3.52 4.89
CA GLY A 83 -15.64 -3.36 4.47
C GLY A 83 -14.78 -2.58 5.46
N TRP A 84 -15.12 -2.59 6.74
CA TRP A 84 -14.31 -1.97 7.78
C TRP A 84 -13.01 -2.75 7.96
N VAL A 85 -11.92 -2.00 8.09
CA VAL A 85 -10.59 -2.54 8.36
C VAL A 85 -10.10 -2.02 9.70
N THR A 86 -9.24 -2.79 10.35
CA THR A 86 -8.58 -2.32 11.57
C THR A 86 -7.67 -1.15 11.26
N LYS A 87 -7.40 -0.30 12.27
CA LYS A 87 -6.44 0.79 12.14
C LYS A 87 -5.04 0.28 11.75
N ALA A 88 -4.66 -0.90 12.24
CA ALA A 88 -3.39 -1.53 11.93
C ALA A 88 -3.29 -1.94 10.45
N GLU A 89 -4.34 -2.59 9.92
CA GLU A 89 -4.40 -2.95 8.49
C GLU A 89 -4.38 -1.70 7.60
N HIS A 90 -5.14 -0.66 7.97
CA HIS A 90 -5.12 0.61 7.26
C HIS A 90 -3.72 1.24 7.25
N GLN A 91 -3.04 1.27 8.41
CA GLN A 91 -1.68 1.80 8.51
C GLN A 91 -0.69 0.99 7.66
N GLN A 92 -0.80 -0.34 7.67
CA GLN A 92 0.05 -1.20 6.86
C GLN A 92 -0.10 -0.91 5.36
N VAL A 93 -1.32 -0.62 4.90
CA VAL A 93 -1.57 -0.22 3.51
C VAL A 93 -0.90 1.12 3.21
N LEU A 94 -1.02 2.12 4.10
CA LEU A 94 -0.34 3.40 3.93
C LEU A 94 1.18 3.24 3.83
N ASP A 95 1.78 2.44 4.70
CA ASP A 95 3.22 2.20 4.71
C ASP A 95 3.68 1.53 3.40
N LYS A 96 2.91 0.56 2.90
CA LYS A 96 3.16 -0.08 1.60
C LYS A 96 3.02 0.90 0.43
N CYS A 97 2.01 1.78 0.45
CA CYS A 97 1.84 2.81 -0.56
C CYS A 97 3.06 3.74 -0.60
N ALA A 98 3.53 4.22 0.56
CA ALA A 98 4.72 5.05 0.66
C ALA A 98 5.99 4.33 0.14
N GLU A 99 6.15 3.03 0.44
CA GLU A 99 7.26 2.23 -0.09
C GLU A 99 7.20 2.09 -1.62
N LEU A 100 6.01 1.83 -2.17
CA LEU A 100 5.80 1.70 -3.62
C LEU A 100 6.04 3.02 -4.35
N GLU A 101 5.58 4.15 -3.82
CA GLU A 101 5.85 5.48 -4.38
C GLU A 101 7.35 5.75 -4.47
N LYS A 102 8.11 5.42 -3.41
CA LYS A 102 9.56 5.54 -3.42
C LYS A 102 10.21 4.66 -4.49
N LYS A 103 9.74 3.41 -4.66
CA LYS A 103 10.25 2.51 -5.71
C LYS A 103 9.95 3.05 -7.11
N ILE A 104 8.76 3.61 -7.33
CA ILE A 104 8.38 4.23 -8.61
C ILE A 104 9.32 5.40 -8.93
N GLN A 105 9.58 6.28 -7.98
CA GLN A 105 10.50 7.41 -8.18
C GLN A 105 11.93 6.94 -8.52
N GLN A 106 12.43 5.92 -7.82
CA GLN A 106 13.73 5.32 -8.11
C GLN A 106 13.78 4.72 -9.50
N GLN A 107 12.76 3.94 -9.88
CA GLN A 107 12.66 3.35 -11.21
C GLN A 107 12.57 4.41 -12.31
N GLN A 108 11.80 5.48 -12.12
CA GLN A 108 11.73 6.60 -13.07
C GLN A 108 13.09 7.27 -13.25
N THR A 109 13.83 7.47 -12.15
CA THR A 109 15.19 8.02 -12.19
C THR A 109 16.13 7.11 -12.97
N THR A 110 16.12 5.81 -12.68
CA THR A 110 16.95 4.84 -13.41
C THR A 110 16.58 4.76 -14.88
N ILE A 111 15.29 4.77 -15.23
CA ILE A 111 14.84 4.77 -16.63
C ILE A 111 15.31 6.03 -17.34
N SER A 112 15.26 7.20 -16.69
CA SER A 112 15.79 8.45 -17.25
C SER A 112 17.28 8.32 -17.53
N GLN A 113 18.06 7.88 -16.53
CA GLN A 113 19.51 7.70 -16.66
C GLN A 113 19.88 6.71 -17.78
N LEU A 114 19.16 5.59 -17.89
CA LEU A 114 19.39 4.61 -18.95
C LEU A 114 19.05 5.18 -20.34
N ARG A 115 17.98 5.97 -20.46
CA ARG A 115 17.66 6.67 -21.71
C ARG A 115 18.73 7.68 -22.09
N ASP A 116 19.24 8.43 -21.11
CA ASP A 116 20.32 9.40 -21.33
C ASP A 116 21.61 8.71 -21.78
N LEU A 117 21.98 7.58 -21.16
CA LEU A 117 23.14 6.77 -21.56
C LEU A 117 22.98 6.22 -22.98
N LEU A 118 21.82 5.68 -23.34
CA LEU A 118 21.55 5.19 -24.69
C LEU A 118 21.65 6.30 -25.74
N ASN A 119 21.17 7.51 -25.41
CA ASN A 119 21.30 8.66 -26.28
C ASN A 119 22.78 9.07 -26.44
N GLN A 120 23.57 9.02 -25.36
CA GLN A 120 25.01 9.32 -25.40
C GLN A 120 25.81 8.28 -26.19
N GLU A 121 25.56 6.98 -25.99
CA GLU A 121 26.22 5.92 -26.77
C GLU A 121 25.82 5.97 -28.26
N GLY A 122 24.56 6.27 -28.57
CA GLY A 122 24.09 6.48 -29.95
C GLY A 122 24.80 7.66 -30.64
N LEU A 123 25.06 8.75 -29.90
CA LEU A 123 25.87 9.87 -30.39
C LEU A 123 27.34 9.46 -30.56
N GLY A 124 27.91 8.73 -29.60
CA GLY A 124 29.30 8.25 -29.67
C GLY A 124 29.54 7.31 -30.86
N HIS A 125 28.63 6.38 -31.15
CA HIS A 125 28.73 5.51 -32.32
C HIS A 125 28.64 6.27 -33.65
N THR A 126 27.83 7.34 -33.69
CA THR A 126 27.71 8.19 -34.87
C THR A 126 29.00 8.98 -35.12
N GLU A 127 29.59 9.57 -34.09
CA GLU A 127 30.89 10.25 -34.18
C GLU A 127 32.02 9.31 -34.60
N LEU A 128 32.06 8.10 -34.05
CA LEU A 128 33.07 7.08 -34.36
C LEU A 128 32.97 6.62 -35.83
N PHE A 129 31.75 6.43 -36.34
CA PHE A 129 31.50 6.09 -37.74
C PHE A 129 31.92 7.22 -38.69
N GLN A 130 31.68 8.47 -38.30
CA GLN A 130 32.09 9.65 -39.06
C GLN A 130 33.61 9.78 -39.14
N HIS A 131 34.31 9.49 -38.04
CA HIS A 131 35.77 9.47 -38.04
C HIS A 131 36.34 8.36 -38.92
N PHE A 132 35.77 7.15 -38.85
CA PHE A 132 36.15 6.03 -39.73
C PHE A 132 35.95 6.35 -41.20
N LYS A 133 34.82 6.98 -41.56
CA LYS A 133 34.54 7.42 -42.92
C LYS A 133 35.60 8.40 -43.42
N ASN A 134 35.98 9.38 -42.60
CA ASN A 134 37.02 10.36 -42.97
C ASN A 134 38.39 9.70 -43.17
N ILE A 135 38.78 8.74 -42.32
CA ILE A 135 40.04 7.99 -42.48
C ILE A 135 40.03 7.17 -43.77
N TYR A 136 38.91 6.53 -44.08
CA TYR A 136 38.75 5.74 -45.29
C TYR A 136 38.84 6.60 -46.56
N GLU A 137 38.17 7.74 -46.56
CA GLU A 137 38.24 8.71 -47.67
C GLU A 137 39.66 9.24 -47.85
N ASP A 138 40.38 9.55 -46.76
CA ASP A 138 41.77 10.03 -46.83
C ASP A 138 42.72 8.94 -47.36
N GLN A 139 42.59 7.70 -46.88
CA GLN A 139 43.36 6.57 -47.41
C GLN A 139 43.06 6.31 -48.89
N SER A 140 41.79 6.37 -49.30
CA SER A 140 41.41 6.18 -50.70
C SER A 140 42.05 7.24 -51.60
N LYS A 141 42.08 8.50 -51.12
CA LYS A 141 42.71 9.62 -51.81
C LYS A 141 44.23 9.44 -51.91
N GLN A 142 44.89 9.07 -50.81
CA GLN A 142 46.33 8.78 -50.79
C GLN A 142 46.68 7.62 -51.74
N PHE A 143 45.86 6.58 -51.81
CA PHE A 143 46.06 5.47 -52.75
C PHE A 143 45.89 5.92 -54.21
N GLN A 144 44.87 6.73 -54.51
CA GLN A 144 44.69 7.31 -55.84
C GLN A 144 45.86 8.19 -56.25
N ASP A 145 46.37 9.03 -55.34
CA ASP A 145 47.53 9.88 -55.58
C ASP A 145 48.80 9.04 -55.83
N LEU A 146 48.96 7.94 -55.11
CA LEU A 146 50.06 7.00 -55.30
C LEU A 146 49.96 6.30 -56.67
N MET A 147 48.78 5.83 -57.06
CA MET A 147 48.55 5.25 -58.39
C MET A 147 48.77 6.26 -59.51
N LYS A 148 48.37 7.51 -59.30
CA LYS A 148 48.58 8.60 -60.25
C LYS A 148 50.06 8.92 -60.42
N SER A 149 50.82 9.03 -59.32
CA SER A 149 52.26 9.28 -59.37
C SER A 149 53.04 8.12 -59.99
N ILE A 150 52.64 6.86 -59.77
CA ILE A 150 53.19 5.70 -60.49
C ILE A 150 52.91 5.81 -61.99
N ASN A 151 51.67 6.13 -62.37
CA ASN A 151 51.29 6.23 -63.78
C ASN A 151 52.04 7.37 -64.50
N GLU A 152 52.24 8.50 -63.83
CA GLU A 152 53.05 9.62 -64.31
C GLU A 152 54.53 9.22 -64.45
N ALA A 153 55.11 8.54 -63.45
CA ALA A 153 56.51 8.09 -63.49
C ALA A 153 56.79 7.00 -64.56
N VAL A 154 55.77 6.20 -64.92
CA VAL A 154 55.86 5.20 -66.00
C VAL A 154 55.69 5.86 -67.38
N SER A 155 54.86 6.90 -67.47
CA SER A 155 54.64 7.63 -68.73
C SER A 155 55.82 8.53 -69.13
N ASP A 156 56.62 9.00 -68.16
CA ASP A 156 57.81 9.84 -68.39
C ASP A 156 59.07 9.04 -68.81
N LYS A 157 58.95 7.69 -68.90
CA LYS A 157 60.03 6.75 -69.28
C LYS A 157 59.78 6.01 -70.59
N SER A 158 58.74 6.35 -71.36
CA SER A 158 58.51 5.92 -72.76
C SER A 158 58.68 7.09 -73.71
#